data_AF-A1D5C0-F1
#
_entry.id   AF-A1D5C0-F1
#
_cell.length_a   1.000
_cell.length_b   1.000
_cell.length_c   1.000
_cell.angle_alpha   90.00
_cell.angle_beta   90.00
_cell.angle_gamma   90.00
#
_symmetry.space_group_name_H-M   'P 1'
#
loop_
_entity.id
_entity.type
_entity.pdbx_description
1 polymer ?
#
loop_
_entity_poly.entity_id
_entity_poly.type
_entity_poly.pdbx_seq_one_letter_code
_entity_poly.pdbx_strand_id
1 'polypeptide(L)'
;MRPLVAIQAIIFFSILGLLYRYYGHHSHLSAVTGAYPVTEIAIPQTVHQLLLSMPDHPISQFEPSDHVISWQQSGWKVEYWSEEACLELAREVDASGTFAGAFETLPYAVLKSDFCRYLVLFGRGGVYSDLDVHLVQPLPWTVMGAEDQHHSPPNVIIGLEGDATTKGLPRSPQFVQWTMASTALHPMFRDLLTRIAERTPSFVKQVHALEGDAEVNVMDWTGPSVWTDTVLDYLGCSEEQIQNLRDLKDPVRIRDVMILPKRSFAVTQGEDHTSPDVLVKHYFSGTWKGCKNHWHGWSLPWLWNTYNMLIVHHLQRSQSERIVWLCEELGIPYQLKTYQRDAKTLLAPPELQQLYDSHMNQQIEVKLTDLVRHPTQAAPVIQDGTTTLAESGAIVEYILTKYASGKLTVPPTADNYADYLYFLHFANGYFQPALVGYSTVLRSGISRDDPSARFARRNFEQALRVLDDRLAKNTWLAGEEFTPADVMNVFTLTTARLFFPYSLAGYERILGYLQRVSQREAYKTAIAKGDPGLIPLISGEKPRPIRL
;
A
#
# COMPACT_ATOMS: atom_id res chain seq x y z
N MET A 1 -28.78 54.52 7.00
CA MET A 1 -27.89 53.34 7.13
C MET A 1 -28.51 52.20 6.34
N ARG A 2 -27.70 51.52 5.53
CA ARG A 2 -28.07 51.03 4.19
C ARG A 2 -28.80 49.66 4.23
N PRO A 3 -29.80 49.44 3.34
CA PRO A 3 -30.56 48.19 3.23
C PRO A 3 -29.70 46.95 2.90
N LEU A 4 -28.46 47.14 2.45
CA LEU A 4 -27.52 46.05 2.20
C LEU A 4 -27.13 45.25 3.46
N VAL A 5 -27.04 45.89 4.64
CA VAL A 5 -26.64 45.21 5.88
C VAL A 5 -27.75 44.29 6.39
N ALA A 6 -29.02 44.70 6.20
CA ALA A 6 -30.18 43.88 6.55
C ALA A 6 -30.28 42.64 5.65
N ILE A 7 -30.00 42.77 4.36
CA ILE A 7 -30.00 41.64 3.41
C ILE A 7 -28.86 40.66 3.73
N GLN A 8 -27.67 41.15 4.07
CA GLN A 8 -26.54 40.30 4.47
C GLN A 8 -26.84 39.54 5.78
N ALA A 9 -27.47 40.19 6.76
CA ALA A 9 -27.89 39.52 8.00
C ALA A 9 -28.94 38.42 7.73
N ILE A 10 -29.94 38.69 6.89
CA ILE A 10 -30.97 37.70 6.54
C ILE A 10 -30.35 36.48 5.83
N ILE A 11 -29.43 36.70 4.88
CA ILE A 11 -28.71 35.61 4.21
C ILE A 11 -27.88 34.80 5.21
N PHE A 12 -27.15 35.48 6.12
CA PHE A 12 -26.34 34.81 7.13
C PHE A 12 -27.18 33.97 8.10
N PHE A 13 -28.29 34.50 8.61
CA PHE A 13 -29.19 33.75 9.49
C PHE A 13 -29.95 32.64 8.75
N SER A 14 -30.22 32.79 7.46
CA SER A 14 -30.85 31.74 6.64
C SER A 14 -29.88 30.58 6.39
N ILE A 15 -28.60 30.88 6.11
CA ILE A 15 -27.53 29.87 5.97
C ILE A 15 -27.28 29.18 7.33
N LEU A 16 -27.24 29.94 8.43
CA LEU A 16 -27.08 29.37 9.76
C LEU A 16 -28.28 28.49 10.16
N GLY A 17 -29.51 28.89 9.79
CA GLY A 17 -30.71 28.08 9.98
C GLY A 17 -30.75 26.83 9.10
N LEU A 18 -30.23 26.89 7.87
CA LEU A 18 -30.06 25.74 6.99
C LEU A 18 -28.98 24.79 7.49
N LEU A 19 -27.85 25.31 7.99
CA LEU A 19 -26.81 24.52 8.65
C LEU A 19 -27.33 23.89 9.95
N TYR A 20 -28.08 24.63 10.77
CA TYR A 20 -28.70 24.09 11.98
C TYR A 20 -29.75 23.02 11.66
N ARG A 21 -30.51 23.15 10.56
CA ARG A 21 -31.42 22.09 10.09
C ARG A 21 -30.67 20.92 9.45
N TYR A 22 -29.57 21.16 8.75
CA TYR A 22 -28.74 20.13 8.11
C TYR A 22 -28.01 19.29 9.16
N TYR A 23 -27.36 19.92 10.13
CA TYR A 23 -26.76 19.25 11.28
C TYR A 23 -27.80 18.72 12.27
N GLY A 24 -28.93 19.43 12.44
CA GLY A 24 -30.05 19.01 13.31
C GLY A 24 -30.90 17.87 12.75
N HIS A 25 -30.88 17.61 11.44
CA HIS A 25 -31.47 16.40 10.86
C HIS A 25 -30.51 15.20 10.84
N HIS A 26 -29.21 15.41 11.02
CA HIS A 26 -28.24 14.33 11.26
C HIS A 26 -28.06 13.98 12.74
N SER A 27 -28.78 14.65 13.66
CA SER A 27 -28.86 14.28 15.07
C SER A 27 -30.12 13.49 15.45
N HIS A 28 -30.74 12.79 14.49
CA HIS A 28 -31.69 11.71 14.80
C HIS A 28 -30.96 10.38 15.01
N LEU A 29 -30.26 10.28 16.15
CA LEU A 29 -29.89 9.02 16.79
C LEU A 29 -30.53 9.02 18.18
N SER A 30 -31.85 8.87 18.21
CA SER A 30 -32.63 8.63 19.42
C SER A 30 -33.96 7.98 19.05
N ALA A 31 -33.93 6.65 18.95
CA ALA A 31 -35.05 5.75 19.21
C ALA A 31 -34.41 4.43 19.70
N VAL A 32 -34.05 4.28 20.98
CA VAL A 32 -34.90 4.08 22.18
C VAL A 32 -35.75 2.80 22.06
N THR A 33 -35.27 1.68 22.60
CA THR A 33 -35.73 1.08 23.87
C THR A 33 -35.26 -0.37 23.98
N GLY A 34 -34.61 -0.71 25.10
CA GLY A 34 -34.41 -2.10 25.53
C GLY A 34 -33.00 -2.50 25.98
N ALA A 35 -32.07 -1.57 26.21
CA ALA A 35 -30.81 -1.94 26.86
C ALA A 35 -30.96 -1.77 28.37
N TYR A 36 -31.03 -2.90 29.08
CA TYR A 36 -30.85 -2.97 30.52
C TYR A 36 -29.61 -2.16 30.92
N PRO A 37 -29.65 -1.34 31.98
CA PRO A 37 -28.44 -0.70 32.48
C PRO A 37 -27.42 -1.81 32.80
N VAL A 38 -26.25 -1.77 32.17
CA VAL A 38 -25.14 -2.67 32.48
C VAL A 38 -24.71 -2.35 33.90
N THR A 39 -25.10 -3.19 34.87
CA THR A 39 -24.98 -2.87 36.31
C THR A 39 -23.60 -3.18 36.87
N GLU A 40 -22.92 -4.21 36.37
CA GLU A 40 -21.55 -4.59 36.75
C GLU A 40 -20.76 -5.12 35.55
N ILE A 41 -19.54 -4.62 35.35
CA ILE A 41 -18.58 -5.11 34.34
C ILE A 41 -17.27 -5.51 35.04
N ALA A 42 -16.65 -6.62 34.63
CA ALA A 42 -15.37 -7.06 35.18
C ALA A 42 -14.17 -6.37 34.51
N ILE A 43 -14.31 -6.01 33.25
CA ILE A 43 -13.26 -5.42 32.43
C ILE A 43 -12.99 -3.96 32.86
N PRO A 44 -11.73 -3.57 33.12
CA PRO A 44 -11.36 -2.20 33.44
C PRO A 44 -11.86 -1.18 32.40
N GLN A 45 -12.30 -0.01 32.85
CA GLN A 45 -12.81 1.06 31.98
C GLN A 45 -11.70 1.89 31.31
N THR A 46 -10.74 1.18 30.70
CA THR A 46 -9.61 1.76 29.97
C THR A 46 -9.58 1.20 28.56
N VAL A 47 -9.42 2.09 27.58
CA VAL A 47 -9.14 1.78 26.18
C VAL A 47 -7.66 1.98 25.93
N HIS A 48 -7.02 0.96 25.38
CA HIS A 48 -5.59 0.92 25.09
C HIS A 48 -5.38 0.93 23.57
N GLN A 49 -4.51 1.82 23.11
CA GLN A 49 -4.07 1.87 21.71
C GLN A 49 -2.55 1.97 21.65
N LEU A 50 -1.93 1.28 20.70
CA LEU A 50 -0.48 1.40 20.52
C LEU A 50 -0.17 2.65 19.69
N LEU A 51 0.78 3.43 20.19
CA LEU A 51 1.37 4.57 19.51
C LEU A 51 2.90 4.36 19.47
N LEU A 52 3.31 3.25 18.85
CA LEU A 52 4.72 2.96 18.65
C LEU A 52 5.30 4.02 17.70
N SER A 53 6.41 4.65 18.10
CA SER A 53 7.06 5.65 17.24
C SER A 53 7.59 4.95 15.99
N MET A 54 7.01 5.29 14.84
CA MET A 54 7.44 4.75 13.56
C MET A 54 8.50 5.67 12.97
N PRO A 55 9.55 5.17 12.30
CA PRO A 55 10.60 6.00 11.68
C PRO A 55 10.06 7.13 10.79
N ASP A 56 8.94 6.88 10.10
CA ASP A 56 8.30 7.80 9.16
C ASP A 56 7.07 8.53 9.75
N HIS A 57 6.69 8.22 10.99
CA HIS A 57 5.54 8.83 11.66
C HIS A 57 5.84 8.96 13.16
N PRO A 58 6.70 9.93 13.54
CA PRO A 58 7.04 10.13 14.94
C PRO A 58 5.76 10.49 15.71
N ILE A 59 5.71 10.08 16.98
CA ILE A 59 4.58 10.38 17.87
C ILE A 59 4.23 11.89 17.87
N SER A 60 5.24 12.75 17.69
CA SER A 60 5.07 14.20 17.60
C SER A 60 4.25 14.70 16.40
N GLN A 61 4.04 13.88 15.38
CA GLN A 61 3.25 14.19 14.19
C GLN A 61 1.91 13.45 14.17
N PHE A 62 1.54 12.77 15.26
CA PHE A 62 0.28 12.06 15.34
C PHE A 62 -0.93 12.99 15.43
N GLU A 63 -1.77 12.92 14.39
CA GLU A 63 -3.07 13.56 14.35
C GLU A 63 -4.17 12.49 14.49
N PRO A 64 -5.04 12.57 15.51
CA PRO A 64 -6.12 11.62 15.71
C PRO A 64 -7.10 11.62 14.52
N SER A 65 -7.30 10.46 13.90
CA SER A 65 -8.34 10.27 12.88
C SER A 65 -9.73 10.19 13.52
N ASP A 66 -10.79 10.24 12.69
CA ASP A 66 -12.17 10.01 13.15
C ASP A 66 -12.36 8.66 13.85
N HIS A 67 -11.53 7.66 13.53
CA HIS A 67 -11.52 6.36 14.21
C HIS A 67 -11.00 6.49 15.64
N VAL A 68 -9.86 7.16 15.83
CA VAL A 68 -9.28 7.42 17.15
C VAL A 68 -10.21 8.31 17.99
N ILE A 69 -10.77 9.35 17.37
CA ILE A 69 -11.71 10.27 18.03
C ILE A 69 -12.94 9.51 18.53
N SER A 70 -13.46 8.52 17.80
CA SER A 70 -14.61 7.72 18.26
C SER A 70 -14.36 6.99 19.59
N TRP A 71 -13.13 6.51 19.83
CA TRP A 71 -12.76 5.90 21.11
C TRP A 71 -12.49 6.94 22.20
N GLN A 72 -11.92 8.09 21.86
CA GLN A 72 -11.74 9.22 22.80
C GLN A 72 -13.08 9.77 23.31
N GLN A 73 -14.13 9.64 22.50
CA GLN A 73 -15.50 10.05 22.85
C GLN A 73 -16.32 8.96 23.55
N SER A 74 -15.73 7.78 23.81
CA SER A 74 -16.42 6.66 24.46
C SER A 74 -16.80 6.91 25.93
N GLY A 75 -16.19 7.91 26.56
CA GLY A 75 -16.32 8.18 28.00
C GLY A 75 -15.43 7.31 28.90
N TRP A 76 -14.69 6.35 28.33
CA TRP A 76 -13.70 5.55 29.05
C TRP A 76 -12.32 6.22 29.02
N LYS A 77 -11.44 5.87 29.95
CA LYS A 77 -10.05 6.38 29.96
C LYS A 77 -9.33 5.85 28.72
N VAL A 78 -8.70 6.71 27.92
CA VAL A 78 -7.89 6.26 26.77
C VAL A 78 -6.40 6.38 27.11
N GLU A 79 -5.64 5.31 26.89
CA GLU A 79 -4.20 5.24 27.09
C GLU A 79 -3.48 4.85 25.80
N TYR A 80 -2.41 5.58 25.50
CA TYR A 80 -1.53 5.31 24.37
C TYR A 80 -0.22 4.70 24.85
N TRP A 81 0.27 3.69 24.12
CA TRP A 81 1.43 2.90 24.52
C TRP A 81 2.56 3.01 23.50
N SER A 82 3.73 3.49 23.95
CA SER A 82 4.96 3.49 23.16
C SER A 82 5.73 2.18 23.31
N GLU A 83 6.78 1.98 22.51
CA GLU A 83 7.64 0.80 22.61
C GLU A 83 8.32 0.73 23.98
N GLU A 84 8.80 1.87 24.49
CA GLU A 84 9.43 1.99 25.80
C GLU A 84 8.46 1.65 26.92
N ALA A 85 7.22 2.15 26.86
CA ALA A 85 6.20 1.85 27.85
C ALA A 85 5.82 0.36 27.85
N CYS A 86 5.76 -0.28 26.67
CA CYS A 86 5.54 -1.71 26.58
C CYS A 86 6.73 -2.52 27.11
N LEU A 87 7.97 -2.08 26.87
CA LEU A 87 9.16 -2.74 27.41
C LEU A 87 9.23 -2.62 28.95
N GLU A 88 8.87 -1.47 29.50
CA GLU A 88 8.71 -1.29 30.95
C GLU A 88 7.64 -2.21 31.52
N LEU A 89 6.48 -2.30 30.85
CA LEU A 89 5.41 -3.21 31.24
C LEU A 89 5.86 -4.68 31.21
N ALA A 90 6.65 -5.07 30.19
CA ALA A 90 7.17 -6.43 30.07
C ALA A 90 8.04 -6.81 31.28
N ARG A 91 8.86 -5.87 31.76
CA ARG A 91 9.69 -6.06 32.95
C ARG A 91 8.87 -6.06 34.24
N GLU A 92 7.79 -5.30 34.29
CA GLU A 92 6.89 -5.24 35.44
C GLU A 92 6.11 -6.55 35.63
N VAL A 93 5.54 -7.10 34.56
CA VAL A 93 4.65 -8.27 34.65
C VAL A 93 5.41 -9.61 34.64
N ASP A 94 6.69 -9.61 34.25
CA ASP A 94 7.55 -10.78 34.25
C ASP A 94 8.95 -10.46 34.80
N ALA A 95 9.13 -10.76 36.09
CA ALA A 95 10.39 -10.58 36.79
C ALA A 95 11.53 -11.47 36.27
N SER A 96 11.24 -12.53 35.50
CA SER A 96 12.28 -13.37 34.91
C SER A 96 13.00 -12.70 33.73
N GLY A 97 12.39 -11.64 33.16
CA GLY A 97 12.90 -10.96 31.97
C GLY A 97 12.63 -11.72 30.67
N THR A 98 11.86 -12.81 30.70
CA THR A 98 11.51 -13.61 29.52
C THR A 98 10.70 -12.79 28.51
N PHE A 99 9.69 -12.05 28.97
CA PHE A 99 8.87 -11.21 28.09
C PHE A 99 9.63 -10.01 27.54
N ALA A 100 10.42 -9.33 28.38
CA ALA A 100 11.24 -8.20 27.96
C ALA A 100 12.30 -8.66 26.93
N GLY A 101 12.99 -9.76 27.21
CA GLY A 101 13.99 -10.33 26.30
C GLY A 101 13.40 -10.79 24.98
N ALA A 102 12.22 -11.43 25.00
CA ALA A 102 11.50 -11.77 23.77
C ALA A 102 11.17 -10.50 22.97
N PHE A 103 10.57 -9.50 23.62
CA PHE A 103 10.17 -8.24 22.98
C PHE A 103 11.34 -7.48 22.35
N GLU A 104 12.47 -7.38 23.05
CA GLU A 104 13.70 -6.76 22.53
C GLU A 104 14.28 -7.52 21.33
N THR A 105 14.09 -8.85 21.29
CA THR A 105 14.55 -9.71 20.20
C THR A 105 13.63 -9.64 18.99
N LEU A 106 12.34 -9.31 19.16
CA LEU A 106 11.38 -9.26 18.07
C LEU A 106 11.85 -8.24 17.01
N PRO A 107 12.18 -8.72 15.80
CA PRO A 107 12.90 -7.87 14.87
C PRO A 107 11.98 -6.83 14.20
N TYR A 108 10.65 -7.02 14.20
CA TYR A 108 9.72 -6.31 13.31
C TYR A 108 8.67 -5.56 14.10
N ALA A 109 8.32 -4.33 13.71
CA ALA A 109 7.34 -3.58 14.50
C ALA A 109 5.92 -4.17 14.44
N VAL A 110 5.57 -4.94 13.40
CA VAL A 110 4.33 -5.74 13.40
C VAL A 110 4.35 -6.81 14.49
N LEU A 111 5.48 -7.53 14.64
CA LEU A 111 5.65 -8.53 15.70
C LEU A 111 5.61 -7.88 17.09
N LYS A 112 6.29 -6.73 17.24
CA LYS A 112 6.25 -5.95 18.47
C LYS A 112 4.84 -5.47 18.77
N SER A 113 4.10 -4.96 17.79
CA SER A 113 2.71 -4.51 17.95
C SER A 113 1.78 -5.65 18.39
N ASP A 114 1.91 -6.83 17.79
CA ASP A 114 1.19 -8.03 18.24
C ASP A 114 1.55 -8.41 19.68
N PHE A 115 2.84 -8.41 20.03
CA PHE A 115 3.24 -8.71 21.40
C PHE A 115 2.71 -7.67 22.42
N CYS A 116 2.83 -6.39 22.08
CA CYS A 116 2.41 -5.26 22.90
C CYS A 116 0.92 -5.30 23.21
N ARG A 117 0.05 -5.58 22.23
CA ARG A 117 -1.41 -5.60 22.48
C ARG A 117 -1.82 -6.68 23.47
N TYR A 118 -1.18 -7.85 23.42
CA TYR A 118 -1.40 -8.92 24.38
C TYR A 118 -0.82 -8.57 25.75
N LEU A 119 0.38 -7.97 25.76
CA LEU A 119 1.07 -7.57 26.98
C LEU A 119 0.28 -6.50 27.75
N VAL A 120 -0.27 -5.51 27.05
CA VAL A 120 -1.08 -4.44 27.66
C VAL A 120 -2.35 -5.01 28.27
N LEU A 121 -3.08 -5.88 27.56
CA LEU A 121 -4.24 -6.55 28.13
C LEU A 121 -3.88 -7.45 29.31
N PHE A 122 -2.75 -8.16 29.26
CA PHE A 122 -2.28 -8.96 30.39
C PHE A 122 -1.93 -8.08 31.60
N GLY A 123 -1.20 -6.99 31.42
CA GLY A 123 -0.70 -6.18 32.51
C GLY A 123 -1.71 -5.18 33.09
N ARG A 124 -2.71 -4.76 32.31
CA ARG A 124 -3.64 -3.69 32.68
C ARG A 124 -5.11 -4.06 32.55
N GLY A 125 -5.45 -5.08 31.75
CA GLY A 125 -6.82 -5.34 31.33
C GLY A 125 -7.36 -4.23 30.43
N GLY A 126 -8.68 -4.09 30.36
CA GLY A 126 -9.36 -3.07 29.57
C GLY A 126 -9.74 -3.55 28.18
N VAL A 127 -9.97 -2.59 27.28
CA VAL A 127 -10.24 -2.82 25.86
C VAL A 127 -9.01 -2.42 25.07
N TYR A 128 -8.45 -3.32 24.30
CA TYR A 128 -7.46 -2.99 23.29
C TYR A 128 -8.16 -2.72 21.95
N SER A 129 -7.74 -1.68 21.22
CA SER A 129 -8.15 -1.49 19.84
C SER A 129 -7.07 -0.83 18.97
N ASP A 130 -6.90 -1.31 17.74
CA ASP A 130 -6.01 -0.67 16.76
C ASP A 130 -6.49 0.74 16.38
N LEU A 131 -5.56 1.61 15.96
CA LEU A 131 -5.81 3.04 15.69
C LEU A 131 -6.77 3.30 14.52
N ASP A 132 -6.94 2.32 13.63
CA ASP A 132 -7.83 2.37 12.47
C ASP A 132 -9.12 1.58 12.64
N VAL A 133 -9.50 1.36 13.90
CA VAL A 133 -10.81 0.82 14.28
C VAL A 133 -11.70 1.95 14.74
N HIS A 134 -12.88 2.06 14.14
CA HIS A 134 -13.92 2.97 14.60
C HIS A 134 -14.86 2.25 15.57
N LEU A 135 -15.13 2.88 16.72
CA LEU A 135 -16.15 2.45 17.66
C LEU A 135 -17.53 2.77 17.10
N VAL A 136 -18.34 1.74 16.84
CA VAL A 136 -19.68 1.89 16.24
C VAL A 136 -20.74 1.97 17.34
N GLN A 137 -20.69 1.05 18.31
CA GLN A 137 -21.59 1.07 19.47
C GLN A 137 -20.88 1.64 20.70
N PRO A 138 -21.57 2.47 21.50
CA PRO A 138 -20.97 3.06 22.70
C PRO A 138 -20.60 2.00 23.74
N LEU A 139 -19.58 2.30 24.54
CA LEU A 139 -19.20 1.50 25.71
C LEU A 139 -20.05 1.88 26.95
N PRO A 140 -20.28 0.94 27.89
CA PRO A 140 -19.98 -0.49 27.79
C PRO A 140 -20.89 -1.19 26.78
N TRP A 141 -20.36 -2.16 26.04
CA TRP A 141 -21.21 -3.05 25.24
C TRP A 141 -22.08 -3.89 26.16
N THR A 142 -23.31 -4.23 25.73
CA THR A 142 -24.24 -5.03 26.53
C THR A 142 -23.64 -6.35 26.99
N VAL A 143 -22.78 -6.96 26.16
CA VAL A 143 -22.05 -8.21 26.47
C VAL A 143 -21.01 -8.08 27.60
N MET A 144 -20.66 -6.87 28.05
CA MET A 144 -19.68 -6.64 29.12
C MET A 144 -20.23 -6.82 30.54
N GLY A 145 -21.55 -6.83 30.73
CA GLY A 145 -22.20 -7.04 32.04
C GLY A 145 -23.49 -7.86 31.94
N ALA A 146 -23.96 -8.40 33.07
CA ALA A 146 -24.76 -9.62 33.06
C ALA A 146 -26.29 -9.43 33.18
N GLU A 147 -27.02 -10.34 32.53
CA GLU A 147 -27.86 -11.35 33.20
C GLU A 147 -28.07 -12.55 32.24
N ASP A 148 -27.14 -13.51 32.25
CA ASP A 148 -27.41 -14.88 31.80
C ASP A 148 -26.90 -15.85 32.89
N GLN A 149 -27.39 -17.09 32.87
CA GLN A 149 -27.33 -18.22 33.80
C GLN A 149 -26.00 -18.49 34.54
N HIS A 150 -24.93 -17.78 34.21
CA HIS A 150 -23.57 -17.89 34.77
C HIS A 150 -23.25 -16.86 35.87
N HIS A 151 -24.17 -15.93 36.21
CA HIS A 151 -24.12 -15.01 37.35
C HIS A 151 -22.88 -14.08 37.50
N SER A 152 -21.94 -14.04 36.55
CA SER A 152 -20.79 -13.12 36.58
C SER A 152 -20.52 -12.50 35.20
N PRO A 153 -20.02 -11.25 35.12
CA PRO A 153 -19.54 -10.66 33.85
C PRO A 153 -18.43 -11.51 33.21
N PRO A 154 -18.24 -11.46 31.88
CA PRO A 154 -17.10 -12.14 31.24
C PRO A 154 -15.78 -11.46 31.61
N ASN A 155 -14.74 -12.27 31.77
CA ASN A 155 -13.38 -11.76 31.99
C ASN A 155 -12.72 -11.38 30.67
N VAL A 156 -13.12 -12.02 29.56
CA VAL A 156 -12.54 -11.77 28.24
C VAL A 156 -13.66 -11.64 27.21
N ILE A 157 -13.51 -10.72 26.26
CA ILE A 157 -14.38 -10.58 25.08
C ILE A 157 -13.51 -10.57 23.84
N ILE A 158 -13.82 -11.48 22.91
CA ILE A 158 -13.13 -11.63 21.62
C ILE A 158 -14.18 -11.82 20.52
N GLY A 159 -13.83 -11.51 19.28
CA GLY A 159 -14.72 -11.73 18.12
C GLY A 159 -14.10 -12.67 17.10
N LEU A 160 -14.92 -13.27 16.26
CA LEU A 160 -14.45 -14.02 15.09
C LEU A 160 -13.97 -13.05 13.99
N GLU A 161 -12.83 -13.34 13.38
CA GLU A 161 -12.33 -12.64 12.19
C GLU A 161 -12.86 -13.32 10.91
N GLY A 162 -12.88 -14.64 10.92
CA GLY A 162 -13.49 -15.43 9.87
C GLY A 162 -13.70 -16.86 10.28
N ASP A 163 -14.48 -17.52 9.44
CA ASP A 163 -15.19 -18.76 9.75
C ASP A 163 -15.08 -19.74 8.56
N ALA A 164 -15.85 -20.84 8.54
CA ALA A 164 -15.75 -21.85 7.47
C ALA A 164 -15.95 -21.28 6.05
N THR A 165 -16.63 -20.15 5.92
CA THR A 165 -16.93 -19.51 4.64
C THR A 165 -15.87 -18.51 4.19
N THR A 166 -14.96 -18.13 5.09
CA THR A 166 -13.95 -17.10 4.85
C THR A 166 -12.69 -17.72 4.23
N LYS A 167 -12.40 -17.41 2.97
CA LYS A 167 -11.21 -17.93 2.25
C LYS A 167 -9.97 -17.10 2.57
N GLY A 168 -8.81 -17.76 2.71
CA GLY A 168 -7.51 -17.11 2.81
C GLY A 168 -7.01 -16.81 4.23
N LEU A 169 -7.72 -17.26 5.27
CA LEU A 169 -7.26 -17.14 6.65
C LEU A 169 -6.37 -18.33 7.07
N PRO A 170 -5.34 -18.12 7.90
CA PRO A 170 -4.47 -19.19 8.36
C PRO A 170 -5.14 -20.18 9.33
N ARG A 171 -6.27 -19.82 9.96
CA ARG A 171 -7.08 -20.69 10.81
C ARG A 171 -8.58 -20.57 10.48
N SER A 172 -9.34 -21.63 10.79
CA SER A 172 -10.80 -21.67 10.65
C SER A 172 -11.42 -22.49 11.80
N PRO A 173 -12.03 -21.87 12.81
CA PRO A 173 -12.26 -20.42 12.95
C PRO A 173 -10.96 -19.65 13.22
N GLN A 174 -10.99 -18.33 13.03
CA GLN A 174 -9.92 -17.40 13.43
C GLN A 174 -10.52 -16.28 14.27
N PHE A 175 -9.82 -15.85 15.32
CA PHE A 175 -10.26 -14.76 16.20
C PHE A 175 -9.58 -13.44 15.85
N VAL A 176 -10.33 -12.35 16.00
CA VAL A 176 -9.86 -10.97 15.90
C VAL A 176 -8.77 -10.72 16.94
N GLN A 177 -7.68 -10.07 16.51
CA GLN A 177 -6.58 -9.61 17.38
C GLN A 177 -6.37 -8.10 17.36
N TRP A 178 -7.26 -7.34 16.70
CA TRP A 178 -7.20 -5.87 16.61
C TRP A 178 -8.24 -5.16 17.49
N THR A 179 -9.19 -5.90 18.06
CA THR A 179 -10.09 -5.43 19.11
C THR A 179 -10.40 -6.58 20.05
N MET A 180 -10.05 -6.41 21.33
CA MET A 180 -10.20 -7.43 22.36
C MET A 180 -10.44 -6.74 23.71
N ALA A 181 -11.10 -7.42 24.64
CA ALA A 181 -11.24 -6.91 26.00
C ALA A 181 -10.90 -7.99 27.03
N SER A 182 -10.26 -7.60 28.13
CA SER A 182 -9.84 -8.55 29.17
C SER A 182 -9.78 -7.93 30.55
N THR A 183 -9.94 -8.72 31.60
CA THR A 183 -9.40 -8.42 32.93
C THR A 183 -7.88 -8.52 32.90
N ALA A 184 -7.19 -7.80 33.81
CA ALA A 184 -5.75 -7.96 33.98
C ALA A 184 -5.40 -9.39 34.46
N LEU A 185 -4.18 -9.82 34.16
CA LEU A 185 -3.58 -11.08 34.56
C LEU A 185 -4.31 -12.36 34.11
N HIS A 186 -5.15 -12.25 33.08
CA HIS A 186 -5.90 -13.40 32.57
C HIS A 186 -4.94 -14.47 31.97
N PRO A 187 -5.08 -15.75 32.36
CA PRO A 187 -4.13 -16.82 32.00
C PRO A 187 -3.97 -17.04 30.50
N MET A 188 -5.02 -16.84 29.70
CA MET A 188 -4.94 -16.96 28.24
C MET A 188 -3.89 -16.03 27.63
N PHE A 189 -3.79 -14.78 28.10
CA PHE A 189 -2.78 -13.84 27.60
C PHE A 189 -1.38 -14.17 28.15
N ARG A 190 -1.29 -14.71 29.38
CA ARG A 190 -0.02 -15.22 29.93
C ARG A 190 0.52 -16.35 29.07
N ASP A 191 -0.31 -17.35 28.78
CA ASP A 191 0.06 -18.51 27.99
C ASP A 191 0.45 -18.10 26.56
N LEU A 192 -0.26 -17.13 25.97
CA LEU A 192 0.08 -16.56 24.67
C LEU A 192 1.47 -15.91 24.68
N LEU A 193 1.72 -15.00 25.63
CA LEU A 193 3.00 -14.30 25.75
C LEU A 193 4.14 -15.29 26.01
N THR A 194 3.92 -16.31 26.85
CA THR A 194 4.88 -17.39 27.09
C THR A 194 5.17 -18.18 25.82
N ARG A 195 4.14 -18.59 25.06
CA ARG A 195 4.31 -19.29 23.77
C ARG A 195 5.12 -18.46 22.77
N ILE A 196 4.82 -17.16 22.66
CA ILE A 196 5.56 -16.26 21.78
C ILE A 196 7.03 -16.17 22.23
N ALA A 197 7.26 -15.96 23.53
CA ALA A 197 8.60 -15.82 24.08
C ALA A 197 9.46 -17.08 23.91
N GLU A 198 8.90 -18.26 24.18
CA GLU A 198 9.60 -19.55 24.03
C GLU A 198 9.93 -19.87 22.56
N ARG A 199 9.08 -19.46 21.61
CA ARG A 199 9.29 -19.70 20.18
C ARG A 199 10.23 -18.69 19.52
N THR A 200 10.35 -17.49 20.10
CA THR A 200 11.12 -16.36 19.56
C THR A 200 12.55 -16.74 19.13
N PRO A 201 13.37 -17.44 19.95
CA PRO A 201 14.72 -17.83 19.53
C PRO A 201 14.74 -18.70 18.25
N SER A 202 13.77 -19.61 18.09
CA SER A 202 13.68 -20.48 16.91
C SER A 202 13.31 -19.68 15.66
N PHE A 203 12.31 -18.80 15.76
CA PHE A 203 11.90 -17.95 14.65
C PHE A 203 13.00 -16.97 14.24
N VAL A 204 13.71 -16.35 15.20
CA VAL A 204 14.86 -15.48 14.94
C VAL A 204 15.95 -16.25 14.18
N LYS A 205 16.25 -17.49 14.60
CA LYS A 205 17.21 -18.34 13.89
C LYS A 205 16.76 -18.66 12.46
N GLN A 206 15.47 -18.92 12.23
CA GLN A 206 14.93 -19.14 10.90
C GLN A 206 15.05 -17.88 10.04
N VAL A 207 14.66 -16.72 10.58
CA VAL A 207 14.84 -15.41 9.93
C VAL A 207 16.30 -15.19 9.51
N HIS A 208 17.26 -15.55 10.35
CA HIS A 208 18.69 -15.39 10.04
C HIS A 208 19.25 -16.49 9.11
N ALA A 209 18.62 -17.66 9.01
CA ALA A 209 19.10 -18.80 8.22
C ALA A 209 18.57 -18.82 6.78
N LEU A 210 17.68 -17.92 6.41
CA LEU A 210 17.07 -17.87 5.09
C LEU A 210 17.96 -17.15 4.07
N GLU A 211 18.80 -17.94 3.39
CA GLU A 211 19.30 -17.66 2.05
C GLU A 211 18.35 -18.33 1.02
N GLY A 212 17.38 -17.57 0.49
CA GLY A 212 16.42 -18.05 -0.53
C GLY A 212 14.97 -18.15 -0.03
N ASP A 213 14.03 -18.28 -0.99
CA ASP A 213 12.55 -18.10 -0.95
C ASP A 213 11.71 -18.86 0.11
N ALA A 214 12.23 -19.25 1.27
CA ALA A 214 11.39 -19.79 2.34
C ALA A 214 10.79 -18.65 3.18
N GLU A 215 9.46 -18.48 3.10
CA GLU A 215 8.72 -17.52 3.92
C GLU A 215 8.70 -17.96 5.39
N VAL A 216 9.19 -17.10 6.30
CA VAL A 216 8.93 -17.24 7.74
C VAL A 216 7.44 -17.01 7.96
N ASN A 217 6.75 -17.99 8.55
CA ASN A 217 5.34 -17.83 8.86
C ASN A 217 5.14 -16.90 10.06
N VAL A 218 5.22 -15.59 9.83
CA VAL A 218 5.00 -14.54 10.83
C VAL A 218 3.66 -14.67 11.55
N MET A 219 2.64 -15.20 10.87
CA MET A 219 1.31 -15.42 11.44
C MET A 219 1.33 -16.43 12.61
N ASP A 220 2.24 -17.41 12.56
CA ASP A 220 2.43 -18.41 13.62
C ASP A 220 3.38 -17.95 14.75
N TRP A 221 4.04 -16.79 14.59
CA TRP A 221 4.98 -16.27 15.59
C TRP A 221 4.29 -15.37 16.62
N THR A 222 3.68 -14.26 16.20
CA THR A 222 2.95 -13.32 17.08
C THR A 222 1.53 -13.02 16.60
N GLY A 223 1.22 -13.36 15.35
CA GLY A 223 -0.02 -13.00 14.68
C GLY A 223 -1.21 -13.90 14.99
N PRO A 224 -2.23 -13.90 14.11
CA PRO A 224 -3.55 -14.43 14.46
C PRO A 224 -3.59 -15.95 14.58
N SER A 225 -2.61 -16.67 14.05
CA SER A 225 -2.53 -18.12 14.22
C SER A 225 -2.19 -18.49 15.66
N VAL A 226 -1.11 -17.94 16.23
CA VAL A 226 -0.72 -18.26 17.62
C VAL A 226 -1.75 -17.75 18.63
N TRP A 227 -2.38 -16.61 18.32
CA TRP A 227 -3.52 -16.10 19.07
C TRP A 227 -4.68 -17.10 19.07
N THR A 228 -5.13 -17.51 17.88
CA THR A 228 -6.26 -18.43 17.71
C THR A 228 -5.99 -19.77 18.38
N ASP A 229 -4.79 -20.34 18.17
CA ASP A 229 -4.40 -21.61 18.77
C ASP A 229 -4.42 -21.51 20.31
N THR A 230 -3.98 -20.38 20.88
CA THR A 230 -3.99 -20.17 22.33
C THR A 230 -5.40 -19.98 22.90
N VAL A 231 -6.28 -19.27 22.18
CA VAL A 231 -7.69 -19.16 22.55
C VAL A 231 -8.32 -20.55 22.58
N LEU A 232 -8.20 -21.33 21.50
CA LEU A 232 -8.81 -22.66 21.42
C LEU A 232 -8.31 -23.60 22.52
N ASP A 233 -7.01 -23.59 22.81
CA ASP A 233 -6.41 -24.38 23.89
C ASP A 233 -6.94 -23.97 25.27
N TYR A 234 -7.07 -22.66 25.53
CA TYR A 234 -7.62 -22.17 26.80
C TYR A 234 -9.09 -22.56 26.99
N LEU A 235 -9.88 -22.45 25.92
CA LEU A 235 -11.28 -22.84 25.92
C LEU A 235 -11.46 -24.36 26.13
N GLY A 236 -10.50 -25.17 25.70
CA GLY A 236 -10.58 -26.63 25.79
C GLY A 236 -11.71 -27.21 24.94
N CYS A 237 -12.01 -26.55 23.81
CA CYS A 237 -13.13 -26.92 22.94
C CYS A 237 -12.94 -28.31 22.33
N SER A 238 -14.02 -29.10 22.27
CA SER A 238 -14.09 -30.28 21.42
C SER A 238 -14.14 -29.87 19.93
N GLU A 239 -13.83 -30.82 19.03
CA GLU A 239 -13.99 -30.63 17.58
C GLU A 239 -15.41 -30.16 17.20
N GLU A 240 -16.44 -30.66 17.89
CA GLU A 240 -17.82 -30.24 17.69
C GLU A 240 -18.05 -28.78 18.11
N GLN A 241 -17.49 -28.36 19.25
CA GLN A 241 -17.57 -26.96 19.70
C GLN A 241 -16.81 -26.02 18.74
N ILE A 242 -15.65 -26.44 18.24
CA ILE A 242 -14.90 -25.69 17.22
C ILE A 242 -15.74 -25.54 15.94
N GLN A 243 -16.41 -26.62 15.52
CA GLN A 243 -17.29 -26.60 14.35
C GLN A 243 -18.45 -25.62 14.54
N ASN A 244 -19.03 -25.54 15.74
CA ASN A 244 -20.12 -24.62 16.06
C ASN A 244 -19.69 -23.14 16.06
N LEU A 245 -18.40 -22.85 16.28
CA LEU A 245 -17.87 -21.48 16.16
C LEU A 245 -17.72 -21.01 14.71
N ARG A 246 -17.78 -21.89 13.71
CA ARG A 246 -17.53 -21.57 12.29
C ARG A 246 -18.70 -20.91 11.54
N ASP A 247 -19.83 -20.64 12.18
CA ASP A 247 -20.92 -19.81 11.64
C ASP A 247 -21.72 -19.15 12.77
N LEU A 248 -21.00 -18.63 13.76
CA LEU A 248 -21.60 -18.10 14.97
C LEU A 248 -22.48 -16.88 14.65
N LYS A 249 -23.79 -16.96 14.93
CA LYS A 249 -24.76 -15.87 14.73
C LYS A 249 -24.99 -15.02 15.98
N ASP A 250 -24.96 -15.65 17.14
CA ASP A 250 -25.19 -15.02 18.44
C ASP A 250 -23.94 -15.17 19.32
N PRO A 251 -23.66 -14.21 20.22
CA PRO A 251 -22.58 -14.34 21.19
C PRO A 251 -22.69 -15.63 21.99
N VAL A 252 -21.58 -16.35 22.14
CA VAL A 252 -21.50 -17.57 22.93
C VAL A 252 -20.44 -17.40 24.01
N ARG A 253 -20.82 -17.77 25.23
CA ARG A 253 -19.90 -17.81 26.36
C ARG A 253 -19.34 -19.21 26.55
N ILE A 254 -18.02 -19.33 26.58
CA ILE A 254 -17.30 -20.54 26.93
C ILE A 254 -16.34 -20.18 28.07
N ARG A 255 -16.53 -20.81 29.24
CA ARG A 255 -15.83 -20.44 30.48
C ARG A 255 -16.09 -18.96 30.83
N ASP A 256 -15.03 -18.20 31.06
CA ASP A 256 -15.06 -16.76 31.33
C ASP A 256 -14.84 -15.89 30.08
N VAL A 257 -14.87 -16.50 28.88
CA VAL A 257 -14.68 -15.83 27.59
C VAL A 257 -16.02 -15.68 26.87
N MET A 258 -16.37 -14.46 26.51
CA MET A 258 -17.46 -14.14 25.59
C MET A 258 -16.91 -14.07 24.16
N ILE A 259 -17.44 -14.93 23.28
CA ILE A 259 -17.06 -14.99 21.88
C ILE A 259 -18.16 -14.34 21.04
N LEU A 260 -17.80 -13.33 20.27
CA LEU A 260 -18.71 -12.58 19.43
C LEU A 260 -18.71 -13.11 17.97
N PRO A 261 -19.87 -13.06 17.30
CA PRO A 261 -19.99 -13.29 15.86
C PRO A 261 -19.03 -12.44 15.04
N LYS A 262 -18.70 -12.91 13.83
CA LYS A 262 -17.84 -12.18 12.89
C LYS A 262 -18.31 -10.74 12.65
N ARG A 263 -19.61 -10.55 12.44
CA ARG A 263 -20.23 -9.25 12.20
C ARG A 263 -19.96 -8.22 13.30
N SER A 264 -19.67 -8.65 14.53
CA SER A 264 -19.47 -7.73 15.64
C SER A 264 -18.16 -6.96 15.57
N PHE A 265 -17.06 -7.64 15.22
CA PHE A 265 -15.71 -7.04 15.18
C PHE A 265 -15.07 -7.03 13.78
N ALA A 266 -15.59 -7.80 12.82
CA ALA A 266 -15.01 -8.04 11.51
C ALA A 266 -16.04 -7.96 10.37
N VAL A 267 -16.97 -6.99 10.45
CA VAL A 267 -17.90 -6.66 9.36
C VAL A 267 -17.14 -6.26 8.09
N THR A 268 -17.51 -6.81 6.94
CA THR A 268 -16.78 -6.57 5.67
C THR A 268 -17.43 -5.50 4.80
N GLN A 269 -16.71 -5.01 3.79
CA GLN A 269 -17.21 -3.99 2.88
C GLN A 269 -18.39 -4.53 2.05
N GLY A 270 -19.57 -3.92 2.22
CA GLY A 270 -20.81 -4.32 1.54
C GLY A 270 -21.81 -5.05 2.43
N GLU A 271 -21.44 -5.37 3.67
CA GLU A 271 -22.37 -5.85 4.70
C GLU A 271 -23.13 -4.67 5.36
N ASP A 272 -24.25 -4.94 6.01
CA ASP A 272 -25.01 -3.91 6.74
C ASP A 272 -24.26 -3.46 8.00
N HIS A 273 -23.69 -2.27 7.94
CA HIS A 273 -22.94 -1.66 9.04
C HIS A 273 -23.83 -0.96 10.08
N THR A 274 -25.14 -0.88 9.86
CA THR A 274 -26.07 -0.15 10.74
C THR A 274 -26.69 -1.03 11.83
N SER A 275 -26.40 -2.33 11.78
CA SER A 275 -26.95 -3.30 12.72
C SER A 275 -26.42 -3.09 14.15
N PRO A 276 -27.26 -3.22 15.19
CA PRO A 276 -26.88 -2.95 16.58
C PRO A 276 -25.81 -3.89 17.14
N ASP A 277 -25.55 -5.01 16.48
CA ASP A 277 -24.52 -5.98 16.88
C ASP A 277 -23.19 -5.82 16.15
N VAL A 278 -23.06 -4.83 15.26
CA VAL A 278 -21.78 -4.33 14.74
C VAL A 278 -21.21 -3.37 15.78
N LEU A 279 -20.26 -3.84 16.60
CA LEU A 279 -19.73 -3.09 17.73
C LEU A 279 -18.59 -2.15 17.32
N VAL A 280 -17.75 -2.61 16.40
CA VAL A 280 -16.63 -1.85 15.85
C VAL A 280 -16.49 -2.09 14.34
N LYS A 281 -15.78 -1.18 13.66
CA LYS A 281 -15.46 -1.30 12.24
C LYS A 281 -13.96 -1.08 12.02
N HIS A 282 -13.27 -2.10 11.54
CA HIS A 282 -11.86 -2.03 11.19
C HIS A 282 -11.67 -1.57 9.75
N TYR A 283 -10.79 -0.58 9.51
CA TYR A 283 -10.58 0.00 8.17
C TYR A 283 -9.42 -0.61 7.39
N PHE A 284 -8.64 -1.50 8.00
CA PHE A 284 -7.50 -2.20 7.38
C PHE A 284 -6.50 -1.25 6.71
N SER A 285 -6.46 -0.01 7.20
CA SER A 285 -5.57 1.03 6.71
C SER A 285 -4.11 0.62 6.87
N GLY A 286 -3.85 -0.28 7.84
CA GLY A 286 -2.53 -0.83 8.08
C GLY A 286 -1.59 0.29 8.49
N THR A 287 -1.97 1.07 9.51
CA THR A 287 -1.11 2.09 10.12
C THR A 287 0.26 1.52 10.55
N TRP A 288 0.35 0.21 10.87
CA TRP A 288 1.61 -0.50 11.08
C TRP A 288 2.34 -0.95 9.80
N LYS A 289 1.73 -0.92 8.61
CA LYS A 289 2.37 -1.32 7.35
C LYS A 289 3.48 -0.36 6.90
N GLY A 290 3.60 0.81 7.56
CA GLY A 290 4.80 1.64 7.55
C GLY A 290 5.98 1.05 8.35
N CYS A 291 5.76 -0.05 9.08
CA CYS A 291 6.79 -0.85 9.72
C CYS A 291 6.96 -2.21 9.06
N LYS A 292 7.76 -2.21 8.00
CA LYS A 292 8.78 -3.25 7.84
C LYS A 292 10.15 -2.61 7.96
N ASN A 293 10.69 -2.76 9.16
CA ASN A 293 11.92 -3.49 9.32
C ASN A 293 11.67 -4.36 10.55
N HIS A 294 11.57 -5.67 10.44
CA HIS A 294 12.12 -6.58 9.45
C HIS A 294 10.97 -7.60 9.00
N TRP A 295 11.26 -8.79 8.49
CA TRP A 295 10.64 -9.67 7.48
C TRP A 295 9.20 -10.26 7.50
N HIS A 296 8.83 -10.64 6.25
CA HIS A 296 8.02 -11.77 5.78
C HIS A 296 6.56 -11.87 6.23
N GLY A 297 5.65 -11.06 5.69
CA GLY A 297 5.17 -11.19 4.32
C GLY A 297 4.09 -10.15 4.11
N TRP A 298 3.70 -9.86 2.88
CA TRP A 298 2.53 -9.03 2.56
C TRP A 298 2.58 -7.56 3.02
N SER A 299 3.17 -6.69 2.21
CA SER A 299 2.92 -5.23 2.29
C SER A 299 2.84 -4.60 0.90
N LEU A 300 1.82 -3.77 0.70
CA LEU A 300 1.67 -2.77 -0.36
C LEU A 300 1.82 -1.36 0.30
N PRO A 301 2.36 -0.35 -0.41
CA PRO A 301 3.77 0.02 -0.29
C PRO A 301 4.07 1.54 -0.16
N TRP A 302 3.29 2.34 0.58
CA TRP A 302 3.33 3.82 0.41
C TRP A 302 4.12 4.64 1.43
N LEU A 303 4.73 4.02 2.45
CA LEU A 303 5.70 4.68 3.34
C LEU A 303 6.81 3.68 3.65
N TRP A 304 7.85 3.67 2.82
CA TRP A 304 9.12 3.05 3.16
C TRP A 304 10.17 4.14 3.13
N ASN A 305 10.80 4.32 4.30
CA ASN A 305 12.12 4.90 4.48
C ASN A 305 13.00 4.67 3.24
N THR A 306 13.82 5.67 2.94
CA THR A 306 14.64 5.94 1.73
C THR A 306 15.54 4.80 1.17
N TYR A 307 15.31 3.55 1.60
CA TYR A 307 15.91 2.30 1.13
C TYR A 307 14.92 1.24 0.59
N ASN A 308 13.59 1.38 0.68
CA ASN A 308 12.63 0.40 0.12
C ASN A 308 11.41 0.98 -0.63
N MET A 309 11.35 2.30 -0.79
CA MET A 309 10.44 2.91 -1.75
C MET A 309 11.00 2.70 -3.15
N LEU A 310 10.17 2.34 -4.15
CA LEU A 310 10.59 2.29 -5.55
C LEU A 310 11.24 3.63 -5.89
N ILE A 311 12.56 3.65 -6.08
CA ILE A 311 13.28 4.85 -6.48
C ILE A 311 13.35 4.85 -7.98
N VAL A 312 12.65 5.77 -8.62
CA VAL A 312 12.80 6.02 -10.05
C VAL A 312 13.90 7.03 -10.24
N HIS A 313 15.01 6.60 -10.83
CA HIS A 313 16.10 7.49 -11.24
C HIS A 313 15.76 8.06 -12.61
N HIS A 314 15.33 9.31 -12.61
CA HIS A 314 14.87 10.02 -13.79
C HIS A 314 15.95 10.96 -14.30
N LEU A 315 16.49 10.70 -15.49
CA LEU A 315 17.32 11.68 -16.19
C LEU A 315 16.39 12.62 -16.94
N GLN A 316 16.53 13.93 -16.69
CA GLN A 316 15.69 14.93 -17.34
C GLN A 316 15.73 14.81 -18.87
N ARG A 317 14.56 14.96 -19.48
CA ARG A 317 14.30 14.82 -20.91
C ARG A 317 14.85 13.47 -21.40
N SER A 318 14.33 12.38 -20.85
CA SER A 318 14.77 11.04 -21.23
C SER A 318 13.65 10.01 -21.13
N GLN A 319 13.92 8.81 -21.65
CA GLN A 319 12.98 7.70 -21.66
C GLN A 319 12.57 7.21 -20.26
N SER A 320 13.23 7.69 -19.19
CA SER A 320 12.76 7.41 -17.83
C SER A 320 11.41 8.04 -17.51
N GLU A 321 10.93 9.01 -18.31
CA GLU A 321 9.56 9.53 -18.18
C GLU A 321 8.49 8.45 -18.28
N ARG A 322 8.76 7.37 -19.04
CA ARG A 322 7.87 6.20 -19.16
C ARG A 322 7.57 5.60 -17.80
N ILE A 323 8.60 5.49 -16.96
CA ILE A 323 8.51 4.83 -15.65
C ILE A 323 7.79 5.73 -14.66
N VAL A 324 8.13 7.02 -14.65
CA VAL A 324 7.43 8.04 -13.84
C VAL A 324 5.94 8.04 -14.18
N TRP A 325 5.60 8.06 -15.48
CA TRP A 325 4.22 8.07 -15.93
C TRP A 325 3.46 6.78 -15.60
N LEU A 326 4.08 5.61 -15.80
CA LEU A 326 3.48 4.34 -15.39
C LEU A 326 3.15 4.32 -13.89
N CYS A 327 4.05 4.87 -13.07
CA CYS A 327 3.82 4.92 -11.63
C CYS A 327 2.60 5.77 -11.27
N GLU A 328 2.46 6.94 -11.89
CA GLU A 328 1.30 7.82 -11.70
C GLU A 328 -0.02 7.18 -12.18
N GLU A 329 -0.01 6.47 -13.31
CA GLU A 329 -1.22 5.79 -13.85
C GLU A 329 -1.69 4.64 -12.95
N LEU A 330 -0.76 3.91 -12.34
CA LEU A 330 -1.07 2.85 -11.40
C LEU A 330 -1.37 3.38 -9.99
N GLY A 331 -1.10 4.67 -9.76
CA GLY A 331 -1.19 5.33 -8.46
C GLY A 331 -0.15 4.84 -7.45
N ILE A 332 0.92 4.16 -7.90
CA ILE A 332 1.95 3.53 -7.05
C ILE A 332 2.86 4.58 -6.39
N PRO A 333 3.32 4.36 -5.16
CA PRO A 333 4.15 5.30 -4.44
C PRO A 333 5.61 5.10 -4.86
N TYR A 334 6.32 6.19 -5.15
CA TYR A 334 7.71 6.09 -5.57
C TYR A 334 8.49 7.33 -5.18
N GLN A 335 9.79 7.15 -4.94
CA GLN A 335 10.73 8.24 -4.79
C GLN A 335 11.22 8.62 -6.17
N LEU A 336 11.10 9.89 -6.53
CA LEU A 336 11.70 10.39 -7.75
C LEU A 336 13.06 11.02 -7.44
N LYS A 337 14.15 10.42 -7.94
CA LYS A 337 15.47 11.06 -7.96
C LYS A 337 15.71 11.61 -9.36
N THR A 338 15.72 12.93 -9.49
CA THR A 338 15.93 13.59 -10.79
C THR A 338 17.39 13.95 -11.00
N TYR A 339 17.90 13.70 -12.20
CA TYR A 339 19.26 14.00 -12.62
C TYR A 339 19.23 14.98 -13.79
N GLN A 340 20.03 16.04 -13.71
CA GLN A 340 20.20 16.96 -14.83
C GLN A 340 21.32 16.45 -15.74
N ARG A 341 21.12 16.60 -17.06
CA ARG A 341 22.18 16.34 -18.03
C ARG A 341 23.27 17.39 -17.91
N ASP A 342 24.51 17.00 -18.19
CA ASP A 342 25.59 17.97 -18.36
C ASP A 342 25.25 18.94 -19.49
N ALA A 343 25.32 20.25 -19.21
CA ALA A 343 24.85 21.27 -20.13
C ALA A 343 25.62 21.29 -21.47
N LYS A 344 26.88 20.84 -21.48
CA LYS A 344 27.78 20.94 -22.65
C LYS A 344 27.87 19.65 -23.47
N THR A 345 27.60 18.50 -22.86
CA THR A 345 27.73 17.18 -23.49
C THR A 345 26.39 16.46 -23.63
N LEU A 346 25.36 16.92 -22.90
CA LEU A 346 24.05 16.28 -22.73
C LEU A 346 24.10 14.85 -22.17
N LEU A 347 25.26 14.40 -21.68
CA LEU A 347 25.39 13.09 -21.06
C LEU A 347 24.80 13.09 -19.64
N ALA A 348 24.57 11.88 -19.11
CA ALA A 348 24.20 11.71 -17.72
C ALA A 348 25.33 12.22 -16.79
N PRO A 349 24.99 12.78 -15.61
CA PRO A 349 26.00 13.22 -14.65
C PRO A 349 26.72 12.01 -14.01
N PRO A 350 27.96 12.18 -13.51
CA PRO A 350 28.71 11.10 -12.87
C PRO A 350 27.96 10.42 -11.70
N GLU A 351 27.11 11.16 -10.99
CA GLU A 351 26.30 10.65 -9.88
C GLU A 351 25.30 9.57 -10.33
N LEU A 352 24.76 9.66 -11.55
CA LEU A 352 23.91 8.61 -12.12
C LEU A 352 24.76 7.40 -12.56
N GLN A 353 25.99 7.64 -13.00
CA GLN A 353 26.93 6.59 -13.41
C GLN A 353 27.38 5.74 -12.22
N GLN A 354 27.62 6.35 -11.06
CA GLN A 354 28.06 5.68 -9.84
C GLN A 354 27.06 4.63 -9.31
N LEU A 355 25.77 4.73 -9.67
CA LEU A 355 24.77 3.71 -9.33
C LEU A 355 25.10 2.33 -9.93
N TYR A 356 25.85 2.29 -11.04
CA TYR A 356 26.29 1.05 -11.66
C TYR A 356 27.59 0.49 -11.05
N ASP A 357 28.35 1.30 -10.31
CA ASP A 357 29.67 0.95 -9.77
C ASP A 357 29.63 0.47 -8.30
N SER A 358 28.57 0.78 -7.56
CA SER A 358 28.45 0.51 -6.11
C SER A 358 28.38 -0.97 -5.70
N HIS A 359 28.28 -1.91 -6.65
CA HIS A 359 28.24 -3.36 -6.37
C HIS A 359 29.63 -4.01 -6.20
N MET A 360 30.74 -3.26 -6.25
CA MET A 360 32.12 -3.81 -6.24
C MET A 360 32.77 -4.04 -4.84
N ASN A 361 32.10 -3.73 -3.72
CA ASN A 361 32.75 -3.71 -2.41
C ASN A 361 32.25 -4.72 -1.36
N GLN A 362 31.47 -5.75 -1.72
CA GLN A 362 31.13 -6.83 -0.79
C GLN A 362 31.42 -8.20 -1.41
N GLN A 363 32.22 -9.01 -0.70
CA GLN A 363 32.51 -10.42 -1.01
C GLN A 363 31.26 -11.29 -0.74
N ILE A 364 30.21 -11.12 -1.54
CA ILE A 364 29.03 -11.97 -1.54
C ILE A 364 28.79 -12.42 -2.99
N GLU A 365 28.46 -13.69 -3.13
CA GLU A 365 28.32 -14.44 -4.38
C GLU A 365 27.59 -13.66 -5.49
N VAL A 366 28.25 -13.51 -6.64
CA VAL A 366 27.75 -12.77 -7.82
C VAL A 366 26.49 -13.44 -8.36
N LYS A 367 25.31 -12.80 -8.21
CA LYS A 367 24.10 -13.24 -8.89
C LYS A 367 24.17 -12.82 -10.35
N LEU A 368 23.50 -13.56 -11.25
CA LEU A 368 23.47 -13.25 -12.69
C LEU A 368 22.94 -11.84 -13.00
N THR A 369 22.19 -11.23 -12.08
CA THR A 369 21.71 -9.84 -12.12
C THR A 369 22.82 -8.81 -11.89
N ASP A 370 23.90 -9.16 -11.18
CA ASP A 370 25.06 -8.30 -10.91
C ASP A 370 26.06 -8.28 -12.08
N LEU A 371 25.90 -9.20 -13.04
CA LEU A 371 26.70 -9.25 -14.27
C LEU A 371 26.26 -8.24 -15.33
N VAL A 372 25.11 -7.55 -15.13
CA VAL A 372 24.72 -6.43 -15.98
C VAL A 372 25.45 -5.18 -15.49
N ARG A 373 26.77 -5.13 -15.72
CA ARG A 373 27.42 -3.84 -15.99
C ARG A 373 26.65 -3.23 -17.15
N HIS A 374 25.68 -2.36 -16.88
CA HIS A 374 24.89 -1.75 -17.94
C HIS A 374 25.84 -0.80 -18.70
N PRO A 375 26.30 -1.15 -19.91
CA PRO A 375 27.40 -0.40 -20.56
C PRO A 375 26.94 1.00 -21.01
N THR A 376 25.63 1.25 -20.99
CA THR A 376 25.03 2.40 -21.65
C THR A 376 24.90 3.65 -20.78
N GLN A 377 25.16 3.56 -19.46
CA GLN A 377 25.12 4.72 -18.55
C GLN A 377 23.82 5.56 -18.70
N ALA A 378 22.68 4.88 -18.90
CA ALA A 378 21.44 5.51 -19.37
C ALA A 378 20.25 5.18 -18.46
N ALA A 379 19.41 6.18 -18.21
CA ALA A 379 18.12 6.03 -17.55
C ALA A 379 17.05 5.43 -18.51
N PRO A 380 15.99 4.78 -17.98
CA PRO A 380 15.65 4.61 -16.57
C PRO A 380 16.53 3.60 -15.83
N VAL A 381 16.71 3.88 -14.55
CA VAL A 381 17.12 2.91 -13.54
C VAL A 381 16.08 2.99 -12.43
N ILE A 382 15.70 1.84 -11.89
CA ILE A 382 14.95 1.79 -10.63
C ILE A 382 15.80 1.14 -9.54
N GLN A 383 15.58 1.57 -8.31
CA GLN A 383 15.99 0.82 -7.13
C GLN A 383 14.75 0.40 -6.38
N ASP A 384 14.64 -0.88 -6.09
CA ASP A 384 13.53 -1.46 -5.33
C ASP A 384 14.12 -2.44 -4.31
N GLY A 385 14.35 -1.92 -3.11
CA GLY A 385 15.20 -2.55 -2.09
C GLY A 385 16.62 -2.78 -2.60
N THR A 386 17.06 -4.02 -2.59
CA THR A 386 18.40 -4.42 -3.08
C THR A 386 18.47 -4.58 -4.60
N THR A 387 17.34 -4.52 -5.30
CA THR A 387 17.28 -4.69 -6.75
C THR A 387 17.54 -3.35 -7.43
N THR A 388 18.65 -3.25 -8.15
CA THR A 388 18.87 -2.18 -9.13
C THR A 388 18.56 -2.74 -10.51
N LEU A 389 17.53 -2.22 -11.18
CA LEU A 389 17.11 -2.68 -12.50
C LEU A 389 17.18 -1.54 -13.51
N ALA A 390 17.79 -1.84 -14.65
CA ALA A 390 17.81 -0.99 -15.83
C ALA A 390 16.99 -1.65 -16.96
N GLU A 391 16.95 -1.02 -18.14
CA GLU A 391 16.11 -1.36 -19.30
C GLU A 391 14.61 -1.09 -19.09
N SER A 392 14.09 -0.10 -19.84
CA SER A 392 12.70 0.36 -19.69
C SER A 392 11.64 -0.74 -19.88
N GLY A 393 11.86 -1.70 -20.79
CA GLY A 393 10.92 -2.82 -20.98
C GLY A 393 10.89 -3.75 -19.78
N ALA A 394 12.07 -4.12 -19.26
CA ALA A 394 12.19 -4.97 -18.08
C ALA A 394 11.63 -4.28 -16.83
N ILE A 395 11.88 -2.98 -16.67
CA ILE A 395 11.33 -2.19 -15.56
C ILE A 395 9.79 -2.13 -15.63
N VAL A 396 9.22 -1.90 -16.80
CA VAL A 396 7.75 -1.88 -16.96
C VAL A 396 7.17 -3.26 -16.62
N GLU A 397 7.73 -4.35 -17.14
CA GLU A 397 7.26 -5.71 -16.83
C GLU A 397 7.39 -6.03 -15.33
N TYR A 398 8.49 -5.63 -14.70
CA TYR A 398 8.72 -5.76 -13.27
C TYR A 398 7.65 -5.00 -12.47
N ILE A 399 7.37 -3.74 -12.81
CA ILE A 399 6.37 -2.91 -12.12
C ILE A 399 4.97 -3.49 -12.28
N LEU A 400 4.60 -3.93 -13.49
CA LEU A 400 3.29 -4.51 -13.75
C LEU A 400 3.07 -5.80 -12.97
N THR A 401 4.08 -6.66 -12.92
CA THR A 401 4.03 -7.93 -12.21
C THR A 401 3.95 -7.72 -10.70
N LYS A 402 4.76 -6.80 -10.15
CA LYS A 402 4.90 -6.61 -8.70
C LYS A 402 3.86 -5.68 -8.08
N TYR A 403 3.42 -4.63 -8.80
CA TYR A 403 2.62 -3.56 -8.23
C TYR A 403 1.24 -3.37 -8.86
N ALA A 404 1.03 -3.77 -10.12
CA ALA A 404 -0.21 -3.38 -10.81
C ALA A 404 -1.44 -4.20 -10.39
N SER A 405 -1.28 -5.40 -9.81
CA SER A 405 -2.41 -6.28 -9.44
C SER A 405 -3.44 -6.47 -10.57
N GLY A 406 -2.95 -6.59 -11.81
CA GLY A 406 -3.79 -6.71 -13.01
C GLY A 406 -4.38 -5.40 -13.56
N LYS A 407 -4.09 -4.24 -12.97
CA LYS A 407 -4.50 -2.94 -13.52
C LYS A 407 -3.71 -2.62 -14.79
N LEU A 408 -4.38 -2.03 -15.78
CA LEU A 408 -3.85 -1.60 -17.08
C LEU A 408 -3.27 -2.73 -17.97
N THR A 409 -3.23 -3.97 -17.49
CA THR A 409 -2.75 -5.11 -18.27
C THR A 409 -3.91 -5.79 -18.99
N VAL A 410 -3.60 -6.43 -20.12
CA VAL A 410 -4.55 -7.26 -20.87
C VAL A 410 -4.30 -8.72 -20.48
N PRO A 411 -5.32 -9.49 -20.06
CA PRO A 411 -5.13 -10.88 -19.70
C PRO A 411 -4.87 -11.74 -20.96
N PRO A 412 -4.12 -12.86 -20.85
CA PRO A 412 -3.83 -13.73 -21.99
C PRO A 412 -5.05 -14.32 -22.71
N THR A 413 -6.21 -14.33 -22.04
CA THR A 413 -7.48 -14.82 -22.56
C THR A 413 -8.24 -13.79 -23.40
N ALA A 414 -7.83 -12.52 -23.39
CA ALA A 414 -8.49 -11.47 -24.16
C ALA A 414 -8.03 -11.44 -25.62
N ASP A 415 -8.96 -11.15 -26.53
CA ASP A 415 -8.71 -11.16 -27.98
C ASP A 415 -7.60 -10.18 -28.41
N ASN A 416 -7.43 -9.08 -27.68
CA ASN A 416 -6.42 -8.05 -27.97
C ASN A 416 -5.08 -8.27 -27.24
N TYR A 417 -4.88 -9.40 -26.56
CA TYR A 417 -3.62 -9.67 -25.83
C TYR A 417 -2.39 -9.70 -26.74
N ALA A 418 -2.52 -10.26 -27.95
CA ALA A 418 -1.43 -10.30 -28.92
C ALA A 418 -1.01 -8.89 -29.37
N ASP A 419 -1.98 -8.00 -29.58
CA ASP A 419 -1.71 -6.61 -29.92
C ASP A 419 -1.05 -5.87 -28.75
N TYR A 420 -1.54 -6.08 -27.52
CA TYR A 420 -0.93 -5.53 -26.31
C TYR A 420 0.55 -5.91 -26.21
N LEU A 421 0.87 -7.21 -26.31
CA LEU A 421 2.23 -7.71 -26.24
C LEU A 421 3.10 -7.15 -27.37
N TYR A 422 2.55 -7.11 -28.60
CA TYR A 422 3.25 -6.56 -29.76
C TYR A 422 3.67 -5.11 -29.52
N PHE A 423 2.73 -4.23 -29.16
CA PHE A 423 3.02 -2.80 -29.00
C PHE A 423 3.83 -2.49 -27.74
N LEU A 424 3.74 -3.32 -26.69
CA LEU A 424 4.59 -3.23 -25.51
C LEU A 424 6.08 -3.37 -25.86
N HIS A 425 6.42 -4.36 -26.71
CA HIS A 425 7.80 -4.58 -27.15
C HIS A 425 8.20 -3.73 -28.36
N PHE A 426 7.25 -3.31 -29.20
CA PHE A 426 7.50 -2.55 -30.44
C PHE A 426 8.34 -1.29 -30.22
N ALA A 427 8.11 -0.57 -29.13
CA ALA A 427 8.82 0.67 -28.80
C ALA A 427 10.35 0.48 -28.80
N ASN A 428 10.83 -0.56 -28.11
CA ASN A 428 12.26 -0.83 -27.96
C ASN A 428 12.80 -1.82 -29.00
N GLY A 429 11.96 -2.74 -29.49
CA GLY A 429 12.36 -3.76 -30.46
C GLY A 429 12.42 -3.26 -31.90
N TYR A 430 11.69 -2.20 -32.25
CA TYR A 430 11.62 -1.70 -33.63
C TYR A 430 11.66 -0.18 -33.73
N PHE A 431 10.74 0.52 -33.07
CA PHE A 431 10.52 1.94 -33.33
C PHE A 431 11.71 2.84 -32.96
N GLN A 432 12.18 2.72 -31.71
CA GLN A 432 13.31 3.53 -31.24
C GLN A 432 14.64 3.17 -31.94
N PRO A 433 14.99 1.89 -32.17
CA PRO A 433 16.13 1.53 -33.02
C PRO A 433 16.05 2.12 -34.43
N ALA A 434 14.87 2.11 -35.06
CA ALA A 434 14.68 2.69 -36.38
C ALA A 434 14.91 4.21 -36.38
N LEU A 435 14.40 4.92 -35.35
CA LEU A 435 14.63 6.36 -35.17
C LEU A 435 16.12 6.68 -34.98
N VAL A 436 16.80 5.94 -34.09
CA VAL A 436 18.22 6.16 -33.80
C VAL A 436 19.06 5.83 -35.03
N GLY A 437 18.81 4.72 -35.71
CA GLY A 437 19.51 4.33 -36.93
C GLY A 437 19.37 5.39 -38.02
N TYR A 438 18.14 5.87 -38.28
CA TYR A 438 17.92 6.94 -39.25
C TYR A 438 18.65 8.23 -38.86
N SER A 439 18.56 8.62 -37.59
CA SER A 439 19.21 9.83 -37.08
C SER A 439 20.74 9.77 -37.15
N THR A 440 21.33 8.60 -36.87
CA THR A 440 22.77 8.37 -36.97
C THR A 440 23.25 8.52 -38.40
N VAL A 441 22.56 7.90 -39.38
CA VAL A 441 22.91 8.03 -40.80
C VAL A 441 22.87 9.50 -41.25
N LEU A 442 21.86 10.26 -40.82
CA LEU A 442 21.77 11.69 -41.12
C LEU A 442 22.92 12.50 -40.50
N ARG A 443 23.41 12.12 -39.32
CA ARG A 443 24.52 12.79 -38.63
C ARG A 443 25.90 12.42 -39.19
N SER A 444 26.03 11.25 -39.82
CA SER A 444 27.28 10.80 -40.45
C SER A 444 27.63 11.54 -41.75
N GLY A 445 26.78 12.45 -42.23
CA GLY A 445 27.03 13.21 -43.46
C GLY A 445 26.87 12.41 -44.76
N ILE A 446 26.36 11.17 -44.67
CA ILE A 446 26.04 10.34 -45.84
C ILE A 446 24.91 11.00 -46.62
N SER A 447 25.00 10.95 -47.96
CA SER A 447 23.95 11.47 -48.84
C SER A 447 22.59 10.83 -48.51
N ARG A 448 21.52 11.62 -48.56
CA ARG A 448 20.15 11.12 -48.38
C ARG A 448 19.74 10.11 -49.45
N ASP A 449 20.40 10.15 -50.61
CA ASP A 449 20.19 9.23 -51.72
C ASP A 449 21.09 7.99 -51.65
N ASP A 450 21.89 7.84 -50.59
CA ASP A 450 22.61 6.59 -50.34
C ASP A 450 21.61 5.45 -50.05
N PRO A 451 21.85 4.22 -50.54
CA PRO A 451 21.02 3.06 -50.20
C PRO A 451 20.79 2.87 -48.69
N SER A 452 21.80 3.13 -47.86
CA SER A 452 21.73 2.99 -46.40
C SER A 452 20.84 4.05 -45.77
N ALA A 453 20.91 5.30 -46.26
CA ALA A 453 20.07 6.41 -45.81
C ALA A 453 18.60 6.18 -46.18
N ARG A 454 18.32 5.71 -47.41
CA ARG A 454 16.97 5.33 -47.83
C ARG A 454 16.41 4.17 -47.01
N PHE A 455 17.22 3.16 -46.72
CA PHE A 455 16.82 2.01 -45.91
C PHE A 455 16.47 2.44 -44.48
N ALA A 456 17.34 3.19 -43.82
CA ALA A 456 17.11 3.68 -42.46
C ALA A 456 15.87 4.59 -42.39
N ARG A 457 15.71 5.50 -43.37
CA ARG A 457 14.51 6.34 -43.49
C ARG A 457 13.24 5.52 -43.65
N ARG A 458 13.24 4.53 -44.56
CA ARG A 458 12.09 3.67 -44.81
C ARG A 458 11.67 2.90 -43.57
N ASN A 459 12.63 2.33 -42.83
CA ASN A 459 12.33 1.60 -41.60
C ASN A 459 11.71 2.51 -40.54
N PHE A 460 12.23 3.73 -40.40
CA PHE A 460 11.66 4.70 -39.47
C PHE A 460 10.25 5.17 -39.87
N GLU A 461 10.04 5.52 -41.14
CA GLU A 461 8.71 5.90 -41.65
C GLU A 461 7.72 4.73 -41.55
N GLN A 462 8.17 3.49 -41.74
CA GLN A 462 7.33 2.31 -41.56
C GLN A 462 6.88 2.17 -40.11
N ALA A 463 7.75 2.44 -39.13
CA ALA A 463 7.36 2.40 -37.72
C ALA A 463 6.26 3.41 -37.39
N LEU A 464 6.36 4.64 -37.94
CA LEU A 464 5.30 5.66 -37.79
C LEU A 464 4.00 5.24 -38.46
N ARG A 465 4.05 4.66 -39.67
CA ARG A 465 2.85 4.14 -40.35
C ARG A 465 2.16 3.03 -39.57
N VAL A 466 2.92 2.09 -39.00
CA VAL A 466 2.35 1.02 -38.17
C VAL A 466 1.54 1.59 -37.00
N LEU A 467 2.07 2.63 -36.33
CA LEU A 467 1.35 3.30 -35.24
C LEU A 467 0.12 4.07 -35.73
N ASP A 468 0.25 4.85 -36.81
CA ASP A 468 -0.86 5.65 -37.34
C ASP A 468 -2.01 4.79 -37.87
N ASP A 469 -1.68 3.71 -38.60
CA ASP A 469 -2.66 2.73 -39.10
C ASP A 469 -3.35 1.97 -37.95
N ARG A 470 -2.62 1.68 -36.87
CA ARG A 470 -3.20 1.06 -35.67
C ARG A 470 -4.21 2.00 -35.01
N LEU A 471 -3.84 3.26 -34.84
CA LEU A 471 -4.64 4.32 -34.20
C LEU A 471 -5.78 4.82 -35.11
N ALA A 472 -5.79 4.46 -36.38
CA ALA A 472 -6.96 4.64 -37.25
C ALA A 472 -8.12 3.71 -36.88
N LYS A 473 -7.82 2.57 -36.26
CA LYS A 473 -8.79 1.50 -35.93
C LYS A 473 -9.08 1.37 -34.44
N ASN A 474 -8.28 1.98 -33.58
CA ASN A 474 -8.34 1.81 -32.13
C ASN A 474 -8.12 3.14 -31.41
N THR A 475 -8.69 3.29 -30.22
CA THR A 475 -8.46 4.47 -29.37
C THR A 475 -7.02 4.52 -28.83
N TRP A 476 -6.48 3.37 -28.44
CA TRP A 476 -5.14 3.14 -27.88
C TRP A 476 -4.42 2.03 -28.66
N LEU A 477 -3.12 1.84 -28.42
CA LEU A 477 -2.32 0.89 -29.21
C LEU A 477 -2.78 -0.56 -29.01
N ALA A 478 -3.21 -0.92 -27.79
CA ALA A 478 -3.70 -2.26 -27.48
C ALA A 478 -5.21 -2.45 -27.73
N GLY A 479 -5.96 -1.42 -28.12
CA GLY A 479 -7.41 -1.50 -28.30
C GLY A 479 -8.15 -0.27 -27.78
N GLU A 480 -9.28 -0.47 -27.12
CA GLU A 480 -10.11 0.63 -26.60
C GLU A 480 -9.69 1.15 -25.22
N GLU A 481 -8.87 0.38 -24.50
CA GLU A 481 -8.37 0.74 -23.17
C GLU A 481 -6.89 1.13 -23.20
N PHE A 482 -6.52 2.05 -22.32
CA PHE A 482 -5.13 2.49 -22.15
C PHE A 482 -4.30 1.43 -21.44
N THR A 483 -3.09 1.17 -21.94
CA THR A 483 -2.21 0.13 -21.42
C THR A 483 -0.74 0.58 -21.38
N PRO A 484 0.16 -0.19 -20.73
CA PRO A 484 1.60 0.02 -20.79
C PRO A 484 2.20 0.04 -22.20
N ALA A 485 1.52 -0.53 -23.21
CA ALA A 485 1.93 -0.39 -24.60
C ALA A 485 1.93 1.08 -25.05
N ASP A 486 0.97 1.87 -24.60
CA ASP A 486 0.90 3.31 -24.85
C ASP A 486 2.05 4.04 -24.14
N VAL A 487 2.27 3.73 -22.86
CA VAL A 487 3.37 4.28 -22.04
C VAL A 487 4.72 4.11 -22.73
N MET A 488 5.01 2.92 -23.25
CA MET A 488 6.29 2.63 -23.90
C MET A 488 6.51 3.44 -25.18
N ASN A 489 5.46 3.68 -25.97
CA ASN A 489 5.60 4.31 -27.30
C ASN A 489 5.61 5.84 -27.27
N VAL A 490 4.98 6.49 -26.28
CA VAL A 490 4.84 7.96 -26.24
C VAL A 490 6.18 8.70 -26.23
N PHE A 491 7.15 8.27 -25.43
CA PHE A 491 8.46 8.96 -25.34
C PHE A 491 9.11 9.19 -26.71
N THR A 492 9.04 8.19 -27.58
CA THR A 492 9.63 8.24 -28.92
C THR A 492 8.92 9.27 -29.80
N LEU A 493 7.61 9.47 -29.59
CA LEU A 493 6.75 10.45 -30.28
C LEU A 493 6.82 11.86 -29.68
N THR A 494 7.33 12.02 -28.45
CA THR A 494 7.39 13.29 -27.72
C THR A 494 8.83 13.69 -27.43
N THR A 495 9.33 13.45 -26.22
CA THR A 495 10.59 13.97 -25.66
C THR A 495 11.81 13.52 -26.46
N ALA A 496 11.80 12.33 -27.06
CA ALA A 496 12.88 11.87 -27.93
C ALA A 496 13.14 12.81 -29.12
N ARG A 497 12.11 13.54 -29.59
CA ARG A 497 12.21 14.47 -30.72
C ARG A 497 13.07 15.69 -30.40
N LEU A 498 13.34 15.99 -29.13
CA LEU A 498 14.33 17.00 -28.74
C LEU A 498 15.77 16.61 -29.12
N PHE A 499 16.06 15.31 -29.11
CA PHE A 499 17.38 14.76 -29.45
C PHE A 499 17.44 14.30 -30.90
N PHE A 500 16.32 13.80 -31.43
CA PHE A 500 16.19 13.29 -32.79
C PHE A 500 15.04 14.01 -33.50
N PRO A 501 15.23 15.26 -33.96
CA PRO A 501 14.12 16.03 -34.49
C PRO A 501 13.56 15.45 -35.79
N TYR A 502 12.27 15.07 -35.76
CA TYR A 502 11.49 14.69 -36.93
C TYR A 502 10.08 15.29 -36.86
N SER A 503 9.40 15.33 -38.01
CA SER A 503 8.03 15.84 -38.12
C SER A 503 7.04 14.67 -38.04
N LEU A 504 5.90 14.92 -37.40
CA LEU A 504 4.73 14.05 -37.39
C LEU A 504 3.62 14.55 -38.34
N ALA A 505 3.92 15.53 -39.20
CA ALA A 505 2.95 16.01 -40.19
C ALA A 505 2.56 14.87 -41.14
N GLY A 506 1.24 14.73 -41.37
CA GLY A 506 0.69 13.63 -42.16
C GLY A 506 0.39 12.34 -41.38
N TYR A 507 0.66 12.30 -40.08
CA TYR A 507 0.28 11.21 -39.17
C TYR A 507 -0.81 11.69 -38.19
N GLU A 508 -1.98 12.01 -38.73
CA GLU A 508 -3.06 12.68 -38.00
C GLU A 508 -3.63 11.82 -36.85
N ARG A 509 -3.53 10.48 -36.94
CA ARG A 509 -4.01 9.58 -35.88
C ARG A 509 -3.04 9.56 -34.70
N ILE A 510 -1.74 9.61 -34.99
CA ILE A 510 -0.72 9.85 -33.97
C ILE A 510 -0.95 11.21 -33.29
N LEU A 511 -1.22 12.29 -34.04
CA LEU A 511 -1.46 13.60 -33.45
C LEU A 511 -2.68 13.61 -32.53
N GLY A 512 -3.79 13.00 -32.96
CA GLY A 512 -4.97 12.82 -32.11
C GLY A 512 -4.71 11.96 -30.88
N TYR A 513 -3.88 10.91 -31.02
CA TYR A 513 -3.44 10.08 -29.90
C TYR A 513 -2.62 10.86 -28.87
N LEU A 514 -1.65 11.67 -29.31
CA LEU A 514 -0.85 12.52 -28.42
C LEU A 514 -1.70 13.58 -27.70
N GLN A 515 -2.73 14.12 -28.35
CA GLN A 515 -3.70 15.00 -27.69
C GLN A 515 -4.43 14.27 -26.55
N ARG A 516 -4.91 13.05 -26.79
CA ARG A 516 -5.55 12.23 -25.73
C ARG A 516 -4.60 11.93 -24.58
N VAL A 517 -3.35 11.54 -24.88
CA VAL A 517 -2.31 11.32 -23.86
C VAL A 517 -2.10 12.59 -23.02
N SER A 518 -1.99 13.76 -23.66
CA SER A 518 -1.75 15.04 -22.98
C SER A 518 -2.86 15.45 -22.01
N GLN A 519 -4.07 14.90 -22.17
CA GLN A 519 -5.20 15.17 -21.31
C GLN A 519 -5.23 14.32 -20.04
N ARG A 520 -4.47 13.21 -19.98
CA ARG A 520 -4.44 12.32 -18.82
C ARG A 520 -3.75 13.00 -17.63
N GLU A 521 -4.40 13.01 -16.48
CA GLU A 521 -3.88 13.67 -15.27
C GLU A 521 -2.55 13.05 -14.81
N ALA A 522 -2.43 11.72 -14.83
CA ALA A 522 -1.19 11.03 -14.49
C ALA A 522 -0.02 11.41 -15.44
N TYR A 523 -0.29 11.64 -16.73
CA TYR A 523 0.75 12.12 -17.66
C TYR A 523 1.19 13.55 -17.32
N LYS A 524 0.25 14.45 -17.06
CA LYS A 524 0.56 15.84 -16.65
C LYS A 524 1.39 15.86 -15.37
N THR A 525 1.00 15.06 -14.38
CA THR A 525 1.72 14.92 -13.10
C THR A 525 3.12 14.38 -13.30
N ALA A 526 3.27 13.33 -14.12
CA ALA A 526 4.58 12.74 -14.41
C ALA A 526 5.54 13.73 -15.07
N ILE A 527 5.06 14.49 -16.06
CA ILE A 527 5.87 15.54 -16.71
C ILE A 527 6.21 16.66 -15.70
N ALA A 528 5.24 17.11 -14.89
CA ALA A 528 5.48 18.14 -13.89
C ALA A 528 6.51 17.73 -12.82
N LYS A 529 6.50 16.46 -12.40
CA LYS A 529 7.45 15.90 -11.44
C LYS A 529 8.83 15.65 -12.05
N GLY A 530 8.89 14.99 -13.22
CA GLY A 530 10.13 14.56 -13.85
C GLY A 530 10.88 15.68 -14.57
N ASP A 531 10.15 16.55 -15.27
CA ASP A 531 10.70 17.60 -16.12
C ASP A 531 9.95 18.93 -15.94
N PRO A 532 10.11 19.60 -14.79
CA PRO A 532 9.45 20.88 -14.52
C PRO A 532 9.69 21.89 -15.66
N GLY A 533 8.62 22.40 -16.25
CA GLY A 533 8.65 23.37 -17.35
C GLY A 533 8.86 22.77 -18.75
N LEU A 534 8.95 21.45 -18.90
CA LEU A 534 8.90 20.82 -20.22
C LEU A 534 7.47 20.90 -20.77
N ILE A 535 7.35 21.43 -21.99
CA ILE A 535 6.10 21.42 -22.74
C ILE A 535 6.07 20.14 -23.59
N PRO A 536 5.09 19.23 -23.39
CA PRO A 536 4.99 18.01 -24.18
C PRO A 536 4.92 18.31 -25.69
N LEU A 537 5.76 17.62 -26.48
CA LEU A 537 5.86 17.81 -27.93
C LEU A 537 4.77 17.06 -28.68
N ILE A 538 3.53 17.53 -28.57
CA ILE A 538 2.34 16.88 -29.13
C ILE A 538 1.94 17.38 -30.53
N SER A 539 2.65 18.37 -31.09
CA SER A 539 2.38 18.92 -32.42
C SER A 539 3.13 18.22 -33.54
N GLY A 540 2.63 18.35 -34.77
CA GLY A 540 3.24 17.79 -35.99
C GLY A 540 4.55 18.45 -36.41
N GLU A 541 4.80 19.67 -35.95
CA GLU A 541 5.97 20.45 -36.31
C GLU A 541 7.24 19.80 -35.78
N LYS A 542 8.28 19.78 -36.62
CA LYS A 542 9.60 19.32 -36.23
C LYS A 542 10.16 20.27 -35.15
N PRO A 543 10.45 19.80 -33.93
CA PRO A 543 10.92 20.68 -32.87
C PRO A 543 12.34 21.16 -33.14
N ARG A 544 12.72 22.25 -32.48
CA ARG A 544 14.14 22.64 -32.41
C ARG A 544 14.89 21.61 -31.56
N PRO A 545 16.07 21.16 -32.00
CA PRO A 545 16.90 20.30 -31.17
C PRO A 545 17.29 21.02 -29.89
N ILE A 546 17.47 20.25 -28.82
CA ILE A 546 18.08 20.74 -27.58
C ILE A 546 19.49 21.29 -27.90
N ARG A 547 19.81 22.49 -27.39
CA ARG A 547 21.12 23.12 -27.59
C ARG A 547 22.12 22.58 -26.55
N LEU A 548 23.33 22.26 -27.01
CA LEU A 548 24.55 22.11 -26.18
C LEU A 548 25.10 23.49 -25.82
#